data_AF-A0AAD8BY85-F1
#
_entry.id   AF-A0AAD8BY85-F1
#
_cell.length_a   1.000
_cell.length_b   1.000
_cell.length_c   1.000
_cell.angle_alpha   90.00
_cell.angle_beta   90.00
_cell.angle_gamma   90.00
#
_symmetry.space_group_name_H-M   'P 1'
#
loop_
_entity.id
_entity.type
_entity.pdbx_description
1 polymer ?
#
loop_
_entity_poly.entity_id
_entity_poly.type
_entity_poly.pdbx_seq_one_letter_code
_entity_poly.pdbx_strand_id
1 'polypeptide(L)'
;MIGFKGKNPHIRQFMPNKRHARCGIKMWCLSDSANGYLCQFEIYEGSQGRRIGNGRSYTHELIIRLMTASATGTVRSNRKGLPDVCVKTKLKNKELIETRKGNLLCLAYQDNSRKPILLSTASIAGLIDTVNSRKQPVTRPAVIHAFNQAMGVIDLGDEKLYMYMAERQSLKWTNKVFFSLFGRAILNSYIIYHSNTSDRPKLSRYNFIVSALESMTSNFVPQKVIRQKRTRTEMEAARMGPTPLTQTVAGHPLDGHDLSKLPVGKKQQCVAGHPTHVRTGRECTGCKVGLCPECFAKYHRQL
;
A
#
# COMPACT_ATOMS: atom_id res chain seq x y z
N MET A 1 -1.90 2.50 -8.86
CA MET A 1 -1.80 3.11 -7.51
C MET A 1 -2.78 2.39 -6.61
N ILE A 2 -2.43 2.03 -5.38
CA ILE A 2 -3.34 1.33 -4.48
C ILE A 2 -4.02 2.36 -3.56
N GLY A 3 -5.33 2.56 -3.71
CA GLY A 3 -6.08 3.57 -2.97
C GLY A 3 -6.03 3.37 -1.45
N PHE A 4 -5.53 4.37 -0.71
CA PHE A 4 -5.46 4.31 0.75
C PHE A 4 -5.45 5.72 1.36
N LYS A 5 -6.41 5.98 2.25
CA LYS A 5 -6.56 7.26 2.96
C LYS A 5 -6.22 7.18 4.46
N GLY A 6 -6.00 5.97 4.99
CA GLY A 6 -5.72 5.77 6.42
C GLY A 6 -4.37 6.34 6.87
N LYS A 7 -4.11 6.28 8.17
CA LYS A 7 -2.84 6.73 8.76
C LYS A 7 -1.74 5.71 8.44
N ASN A 8 -0.83 6.09 7.55
CA ASN A 8 0.51 5.51 7.43
C ASN A 8 1.43 6.63 6.95
N PRO A 9 2.31 7.17 7.82
CA PRO A 9 3.10 8.34 7.48
C PRO A 9 4.29 8.04 6.54
N HIS A 10 4.72 6.78 6.39
CA HIS A 10 6.02 6.49 5.76
C HIS A 10 5.93 6.17 4.25
N ILE A 11 4.91 5.41 3.82
CA ILE A 11 4.83 4.91 2.42
C ILE A 11 3.66 5.49 1.62
N ARG A 12 2.81 6.31 2.27
CA ARG A 12 1.66 6.94 1.60
C ARG A 12 2.13 8.04 0.66
N GLN A 13 1.56 8.08 -0.54
CA GLN A 13 1.89 9.03 -1.59
C GLN A 13 0.63 9.78 -2.06
N PHE A 14 0.80 11.07 -2.33
CA PHE A 14 -0.20 11.89 -3.01
C PHE A 14 0.15 12.01 -4.50
N MET A 15 -0.79 11.68 -5.37
CA MET A 15 -0.67 11.81 -6.83
C MET A 15 -1.87 12.59 -7.36
N PRO A 16 -1.74 13.90 -7.63
CA PRO A 16 -2.89 14.76 -7.98
C PRO A 16 -3.61 14.29 -9.25
N ASN A 17 -2.86 13.73 -10.20
CA ASN A 17 -3.40 13.31 -11.51
C ASN A 17 -4.08 11.93 -11.49
N LYS A 18 -3.98 11.15 -10.40
CA LYS A 18 -4.68 9.86 -10.27
C LYS A 18 -6.07 10.10 -9.68
N ARG A 19 -7.04 10.49 -10.53
CA ARG A 19 -8.40 10.91 -10.14
C ARG A 19 -9.14 9.88 -9.27
N HIS A 20 -9.00 8.59 -9.56
CA HIS A 20 -9.63 7.49 -8.81
C HIS A 20 -8.99 7.24 -7.42
N ALA A 21 -7.71 7.58 -7.23
CA ALA A 21 -6.97 7.32 -6.01
C ALA A 21 -5.84 8.36 -5.81
N ARG A 22 -6.22 9.60 -5.45
CA ARG A 22 -5.25 10.69 -5.25
C ARG A 22 -4.29 10.44 -4.09
N CYS A 23 -4.72 9.69 -3.08
CA CYS A 23 -3.90 9.25 -1.95
C CYS A 23 -3.84 7.73 -1.93
N GLY A 24 -2.64 7.18 -1.78
CA GLY A 24 -2.49 5.73 -1.77
C GLY A 24 -1.07 5.25 -1.56
N ILE A 25 -0.89 3.95 -1.78
CA ILE A 25 0.41 3.29 -1.80
C ILE A 25 0.84 3.16 -3.26
N LYS A 26 2.01 3.70 -3.56
CA LYS A 26 2.61 3.58 -4.88
C LYS A 26 3.21 2.19 -5.03
N MET A 27 2.92 1.55 -6.15
CA MET A 27 3.48 0.27 -6.56
C MET A 27 4.04 0.42 -7.96
N TRP A 28 5.22 -0.12 -8.17
CA TRP A 28 5.85 -0.26 -9.47
C TRP A 28 5.53 -1.63 -10.03
N CYS A 29 5.31 -1.72 -11.34
CA CYS A 29 4.93 -2.93 -12.02
C CYS A 29 5.76 -3.08 -13.30
N LEU A 30 6.21 -4.30 -13.57
CA LEU A 30 6.72 -4.76 -14.86
C LEU A 30 5.72 -5.77 -15.41
N SER A 31 5.25 -5.54 -16.63
CA SER A 31 4.30 -6.43 -17.30
C SER A 31 4.75 -6.73 -18.72
N ASP A 32 4.36 -7.91 -19.20
CA ASP A 32 4.44 -8.29 -20.61
C ASP A 32 3.54 -7.36 -21.44
N SER A 33 4.12 -6.71 -22.44
CA SER A 33 3.40 -5.77 -23.31
C SER A 33 2.35 -6.44 -24.19
N ALA A 34 2.48 -7.72 -24.51
CA ALA A 34 1.58 -8.40 -25.45
C ALA A 34 0.23 -8.76 -24.83
N ASN A 35 0.23 -9.18 -23.56
CA ASN A 35 -0.97 -9.71 -22.89
C ASN A 35 -1.29 -9.02 -21.55
N GLY A 36 -0.39 -8.19 -21.03
CA GLY A 36 -0.53 -7.50 -19.75
C GLY A 36 -0.25 -8.35 -18.52
N TYR A 37 0.39 -9.51 -18.66
CA TYR A 37 0.80 -10.36 -17.55
C TYR A 37 1.74 -9.60 -16.62
N LEU A 38 1.43 -9.53 -15.33
CA LEU A 38 2.30 -8.88 -14.35
C LEU A 38 3.46 -9.81 -13.99
N CYS A 39 4.66 -9.48 -14.48
CA CYS A 39 5.88 -10.26 -14.26
C CYS A 39 6.51 -9.96 -12.91
N GLN A 40 6.56 -8.68 -12.53
CA GLN A 40 7.21 -8.25 -11.29
C GLN A 40 6.55 -6.99 -10.75
N PHE A 41 6.57 -6.81 -9.43
CA PHE A 41 6.15 -5.57 -8.78
C PHE A 41 7.04 -5.23 -7.59
N GLU A 42 7.04 -3.97 -7.20
CA GLU A 42 7.71 -3.50 -5.99
C GLU A 42 6.89 -2.38 -5.34
N ILE A 43 6.73 -2.45 -4.02
CA ILE A 43 6.05 -1.40 -3.25
C ILE A 43 7.02 -0.26 -3.00
N TYR A 44 6.56 0.97 -3.22
CA TYR A 44 7.36 2.14 -2.89
C TYR A 44 7.37 2.38 -1.37
N GLU A 45 8.56 2.40 -0.78
CA GLU A 45 8.76 2.47 0.67
C GLU A 45 9.00 3.89 1.21
N GLY A 46 8.80 4.93 0.38
CA GLY A 46 9.11 6.31 0.78
C GLY A 46 10.59 6.66 0.67
N SER A 47 10.98 7.77 1.29
CA SER A 47 12.36 8.30 1.25
C SER A 47 13.37 7.50 2.10
N GLN A 48 12.87 6.60 2.95
CA GLN A 48 13.64 5.72 3.82
C GLN A 48 13.82 4.30 3.24
N GLY A 49 13.19 4.01 2.10
CA GLY A 49 13.45 2.77 1.35
C GLY A 49 14.89 2.72 0.84
N ARG A 50 15.35 1.53 0.39
CA ARG A 50 16.73 1.25 -0.07
C ARG A 50 17.38 2.46 -0.75
N ARG A 51 18.23 3.18 -0.01
CA ARG A 51 19.17 4.16 -0.57
C ARG A 51 20.34 3.36 -1.15
N ILE A 52 20.29 3.08 -2.44
CA ILE A 52 21.43 2.48 -3.13
C ILE A 52 22.48 3.59 -3.27
N GLY A 53 23.64 3.41 -2.65
CA GLY A 53 24.65 4.44 -2.30
C GLY A 53 25.31 5.24 -3.43
N ASN A 54 24.74 5.25 -4.64
CA ASN A 54 25.36 5.79 -5.84
C ASN A 54 24.81 7.17 -6.26
N GLY A 55 24.09 7.88 -5.39
CA GLY A 55 23.52 9.22 -5.67
C GLY A 55 22.42 9.24 -6.75
N ARG A 56 22.00 8.08 -7.26
CA ARG A 56 20.94 7.92 -8.26
C ARG A 56 19.57 7.81 -7.58
N SER A 57 18.54 8.33 -8.25
CA SER A 57 17.17 8.20 -7.73
C SER A 57 16.72 6.74 -7.70
N TYR A 58 15.89 6.36 -6.73
CA TYR A 58 15.30 5.02 -6.65
C TYR A 58 14.61 4.58 -7.96
N THR A 59 13.90 5.50 -8.63
CA THR A 59 13.27 5.23 -9.94
C THR A 59 14.30 4.86 -11.01
N HIS A 60 15.47 5.52 -11.01
CA HIS A 60 16.54 5.23 -11.97
C HIS A 60 17.09 3.82 -11.74
N GLU A 61 17.40 3.47 -10.49
CA GLU A 61 17.90 2.14 -10.14
C GLU A 61 16.88 1.03 -10.43
N LEU A 62 15.61 1.27 -10.11
CA LEU A 62 14.54 0.35 -10.44
C LEU A 62 14.48 0.09 -11.95
N ILE A 63 14.53 1.16 -12.77
CA ILE A 63 14.53 1.02 -14.23
C ILE A 63 15.76 0.24 -14.69
N ILE A 64 16.96 0.58 -14.22
CA ILE A 64 18.20 -0.14 -14.57
C ILE A 64 18.11 -1.63 -14.22
N ARG A 65 17.59 -1.97 -13.03
CA ARG A 65 17.45 -3.35 -12.58
C ARG A 65 16.39 -4.12 -13.39
N LEU A 66 15.31 -3.46 -13.80
CA LEU A 66 14.24 -4.06 -14.60
C LEU A 66 14.55 -4.09 -16.10
N MET A 67 15.51 -3.29 -16.57
CA MET A 67 15.97 -3.30 -17.97
C MET A 67 16.85 -4.53 -18.21
N THR A 68 16.28 -5.57 -18.81
CA THR A 68 16.99 -6.83 -19.07
C THR A 68 17.72 -6.87 -20.42
N ALA A 69 17.40 -6.00 -21.39
CA ALA A 69 18.09 -5.98 -22.70
C ALA A 69 17.99 -4.65 -23.46
N SER A 70 16.79 -4.03 -23.51
CA SER A 70 16.57 -2.79 -24.24
C SER A 70 15.43 -1.97 -23.64
N ALA A 71 15.48 -0.67 -23.83
CA ALA A 71 14.46 0.25 -23.36
C ALA A 71 14.11 1.28 -24.41
N THR A 72 12.82 1.62 -24.44
CA THR A 72 12.28 2.72 -25.21
C THR A 72 11.38 3.52 -24.30
N GLY A 73 11.58 4.84 -24.23
CA GLY A 73 10.81 5.67 -23.32
C GLY A 73 10.83 7.14 -23.69
N THR A 74 9.81 7.87 -23.24
CA THR A 74 9.78 9.33 -23.38
C THR A 74 10.67 9.98 -22.33
N VAL A 75 11.32 11.07 -22.73
CA VAL A 75 12.19 11.87 -21.86
C VAL A 75 11.67 13.31 -21.81
N ARG A 76 11.79 13.95 -20.64
CA ARG A 76 11.45 15.37 -20.51
C ARG A 76 12.48 16.21 -21.24
N SER A 77 12.05 17.25 -21.95
CA SER A 77 12.92 18.16 -22.70
C SER A 77 13.97 18.86 -21.85
N ASN A 78 13.73 19.02 -20.55
CA ASN A 78 14.65 19.65 -19.60
C ASN A 78 15.69 18.70 -18.99
N ARG A 79 15.84 17.47 -19.50
CA ARG A 79 16.87 16.54 -19.02
C ARG A 79 18.24 16.92 -19.58
N LYS A 80 19.25 16.93 -18.70
CA LYS A 80 20.66 17.16 -19.09
C LYS A 80 21.14 16.05 -20.02
N GLY A 81 21.99 16.41 -20.99
CA GLY A 81 22.61 15.47 -21.93
C GLY A 81 21.78 15.14 -23.16
N LEU A 82 20.60 15.74 -23.33
CA LEU A 82 19.84 15.63 -24.58
C LEU A 82 20.48 16.47 -25.69
N PRO A 83 20.51 15.98 -26.94
CA PRO A 83 21.00 16.75 -28.08
C PRO A 83 20.18 18.02 -28.29
N ASP A 84 20.86 19.15 -28.41
CA ASP A 84 20.24 20.47 -28.63
C ASP A 84 19.35 20.47 -29.87
N VAL A 85 19.72 19.73 -30.91
CA VAL A 85 18.95 19.62 -32.15
C VAL A 85 17.57 18.98 -31.91
N CYS A 86 17.46 17.99 -31.02
CA CYS A 86 16.16 17.39 -30.67
C CYS A 86 15.30 18.33 -29.80
N VAL A 87 15.95 19.11 -28.92
CA VAL A 87 15.26 19.95 -27.93
C VAL A 87 14.85 21.31 -28.51
N LYS A 88 15.77 22.03 -29.15
CA LYS A 88 15.63 23.44 -29.54
C LYS A 88 15.00 23.63 -30.91
N THR A 89 15.19 22.70 -31.85
CA THR A 89 14.66 22.83 -33.21
C THR A 89 13.13 22.84 -33.23
N LYS A 90 12.55 23.78 -33.98
CA LYS A 90 11.12 23.83 -34.26
C LYS A 90 10.84 22.93 -35.46
N LEU A 91 9.89 22.03 -35.29
CA LEU A 91 9.49 21.04 -36.29
C LEU A 91 8.09 21.38 -36.81
N LYS A 92 7.85 21.23 -38.10
CA LYS A 92 6.49 21.23 -38.67
C LYS A 92 5.80 19.92 -38.29
N ASN A 93 4.46 19.92 -38.37
CA ASN A 93 3.69 18.72 -38.04
C ASN A 93 4.16 17.51 -38.87
N LYS A 94 4.36 16.37 -38.20
CA LYS A 94 4.89 15.11 -38.74
C LYS A 94 6.37 15.12 -39.15
N GLU A 95 7.11 16.20 -38.88
CA GLU A 95 8.57 16.17 -39.02
C GLU A 95 9.23 15.48 -37.81
N LEU A 96 10.41 14.90 -38.05
CA LEU A 96 11.21 14.24 -37.04
C LEU A 96 12.67 14.66 -37.12
N ILE A 97 13.36 14.59 -35.98
CA ILE A 97 14.81 14.66 -35.86
C ILE A 97 15.27 13.44 -35.11
N GLU A 98 16.25 12.75 -35.68
CA GLU A 98 16.92 11.62 -35.07
C GLU A 98 18.40 11.95 -34.88
N THR A 99 18.92 11.63 -33.71
CA THR A 99 20.34 11.71 -33.39
C THR A 99 20.74 10.44 -32.67
N ARG A 100 21.95 9.96 -32.94
CA ARG A 100 22.41 8.67 -32.41
C ARG A 100 23.77 8.81 -31.76
N LYS A 101 23.95 8.15 -30.62
CA LYS A 101 25.24 7.98 -29.94
C LYS A 101 25.40 6.50 -29.61
N GLY A 102 26.20 5.79 -30.41
CA GLY A 102 26.33 4.34 -30.30
C GLY A 102 24.99 3.62 -30.53
N ASN A 103 24.57 2.78 -29.59
CA ASN A 103 23.30 2.07 -29.63
C ASN A 103 22.10 2.90 -29.15
N LEU A 104 22.32 4.11 -28.61
CA LEU A 104 21.26 4.97 -28.11
C LEU A 104 20.77 5.93 -29.20
N LEU A 105 19.49 5.79 -29.58
CA LEU A 105 18.76 6.68 -30.47
C LEU A 105 17.97 7.70 -29.65
N CYS A 106 18.11 8.98 -29.99
CA CYS A 106 17.29 10.08 -29.51
C CYS A 106 16.43 10.61 -30.67
N LEU A 107 15.12 10.56 -30.51
CA LEU A 107 14.14 10.94 -31.53
C LEU A 107 13.23 12.04 -30.99
N ALA A 108 13.12 13.15 -31.71
CA ALA A 108 12.10 14.16 -31.50
C ALA A 108 11.13 14.14 -32.68
N TYR A 109 9.83 14.08 -32.41
CA TYR A 109 8.80 14.02 -33.45
C TYR A 109 7.71 15.04 -33.14
N GLN A 110 7.28 15.81 -34.14
CA GLN A 110 6.16 16.71 -34.00
C GLN A 110 4.85 15.99 -34.33
N ASP A 111 4.01 15.81 -33.32
CA ASP A 111 2.65 15.30 -33.46
C ASP A 111 1.65 16.39 -33.06
N ASN A 112 1.07 17.02 -34.07
CA ASN A 112 0.20 18.18 -33.92
C ASN A 112 0.88 19.30 -33.11
N SER A 113 0.34 19.65 -31.94
CA SER A 113 0.90 20.69 -31.05
C SER A 113 1.98 20.17 -30.11
N ARG A 114 2.25 18.85 -30.08
CA ARG A 114 3.19 18.24 -29.13
C ARG A 114 4.46 17.78 -29.83
N LYS A 115 5.60 17.96 -29.15
CA LYS A 115 6.90 17.46 -29.58
C LYS A 115 7.47 16.47 -28.56
N PRO A 116 6.97 15.21 -28.50
CA PRO A 116 7.58 14.19 -27.66
C PRO A 116 9.05 13.93 -28.06
N ILE A 117 9.89 13.68 -27.06
CA ILE A 117 11.26 13.21 -27.24
C ILE A 117 11.33 11.80 -26.67
N LEU A 118 11.82 10.85 -27.46
CA LEU A 118 12.02 9.46 -27.08
C LEU A 118 13.51 9.11 -27.09
N LEU A 119 13.89 8.25 -26.14
CA LEU A 119 15.16 7.55 -26.14
C LEU A 119 14.89 6.07 -26.36
N SER A 120 15.66 5.42 -27.23
CA SER A 120 15.56 3.99 -27.50
C SER A 120 16.94 3.36 -27.65
N THR A 121 17.16 2.23 -26.97
CA THR A 121 18.30 1.33 -27.22
C THR A 121 17.94 0.17 -28.16
N ALA A 122 16.64 -0.07 -28.38
CA ALA A 122 16.12 -1.16 -29.20
C ALA A 122 16.24 -0.92 -30.72
N SER A 123 16.71 0.27 -31.12
CA SER A 123 17.03 0.69 -32.49
C SER A 123 16.02 0.26 -33.57
N ILE A 124 15.02 1.12 -33.84
CA ILE A 124 14.19 1.04 -35.05
C ILE A 124 14.10 2.44 -35.68
N ALA A 125 15.15 2.87 -36.37
CA ALA A 125 15.13 4.14 -37.09
C ALA A 125 14.22 4.06 -38.31
N GLY A 126 13.60 5.17 -38.69
CA GLY A 126 12.79 5.27 -39.90
C GLY A 126 11.28 5.35 -39.67
N LEU A 127 10.58 5.55 -40.79
CA LEU A 127 9.14 5.72 -40.86
C LEU A 127 8.47 4.39 -41.23
N ILE A 128 7.28 4.18 -40.69
CA ILE A 128 6.40 3.08 -41.08
C ILE A 128 5.02 3.60 -41.44
N ASP A 129 4.41 2.95 -42.43
CA ASP A 129 3.02 3.16 -42.77
C ASP A 129 2.14 2.23 -41.94
N THR A 130 1.13 2.82 -41.31
CA THR A 130 0.21 2.11 -40.41
C THR A 130 -1.19 2.67 -40.58
N VAL A 131 -2.19 2.02 -39.99
CA VAL A 131 -3.53 2.60 -39.89
C VAL A 131 -3.78 3.15 -38.49
N ASN A 132 -4.48 4.27 -38.41
CA ASN A 132 -4.97 4.81 -37.14
C ASN A 132 -6.28 4.11 -36.71
N SER A 133 -6.78 4.43 -35.51
CA SER A 133 -8.05 3.88 -34.99
C SER A 133 -9.28 4.21 -35.85
N ARG A 134 -9.18 5.18 -36.77
CA ARG A 134 -10.22 5.55 -37.75
C ARG A 134 -10.02 4.87 -39.11
N LYS A 135 -9.15 3.85 -39.19
CA LYS A 135 -8.78 3.12 -40.41
C LYS A 135 -8.16 3.99 -41.52
N GLN A 136 -7.58 5.13 -41.15
CA GLN A 136 -6.90 6.00 -42.11
C GLN A 136 -5.40 5.68 -42.13
N PRO A 137 -4.76 5.72 -43.31
CA PRO A 137 -3.33 5.53 -43.44
C PRO A 137 -2.58 6.69 -42.76
N VAL A 138 -1.57 6.33 -41.97
CA VAL A 138 -0.71 7.25 -41.22
C VAL A 138 0.73 6.74 -41.23
N THR A 139 1.62 7.58 -41.75
CA THR A 139 3.06 7.42 -41.64
C THR A 139 3.54 8.01 -40.32
N ARG A 140 4.33 7.25 -39.55
CA ARG A 140 4.91 7.70 -38.27
C ARG A 140 6.22 6.98 -37.96
N PRO A 141 7.06 7.50 -37.07
CA PRO A 141 8.31 6.84 -36.71
C PRO A 141 8.08 5.46 -36.09
N ALA A 142 8.89 4.48 -36.50
CA ALA A 142 8.76 3.10 -36.05
C ALA A 142 8.93 2.95 -34.54
N VAL A 143 9.88 3.69 -33.94
CA VAL A 143 10.07 3.77 -32.48
C VAL A 143 8.80 4.22 -31.76
N ILE A 144 8.12 5.24 -32.29
CA ILE A 144 6.90 5.78 -31.70
C ILE A 144 5.76 4.76 -31.81
N HIS A 145 5.69 4.05 -32.93
CA HIS A 145 4.70 2.99 -33.08
C HIS A 145 4.92 1.86 -32.07
N ALA A 146 6.14 1.32 -31.97
CA ALA A 146 6.48 0.27 -31.02
C ALA A 146 6.24 0.73 -29.55
N PHE A 147 6.63 1.97 -29.23
CA PHE A 147 6.35 2.57 -27.94
C PHE A 147 4.83 2.62 -27.67
N ASN A 148 4.03 3.13 -28.59
CA ASN A 148 2.58 3.25 -28.40
C ASN A 148 1.87 1.89 -28.30
N GLN A 149 2.39 0.84 -28.95
CA GLN A 149 1.84 -0.51 -28.81
C GLN A 149 2.10 -1.10 -27.41
N ALA A 150 3.29 -0.87 -26.85
CA ALA A 150 3.66 -1.39 -25.53
C ALA A 150 3.14 -0.52 -24.37
N MET A 151 2.98 0.77 -24.60
CA MET A 151 2.53 1.71 -23.57
C MET A 151 1.05 1.56 -23.27
N GLY A 152 0.69 1.81 -22.00
CA GLY A 152 -0.69 1.73 -21.53
C GLY A 152 -1.12 0.34 -21.05
N VAL A 153 -0.32 -0.70 -21.26
CA VAL A 153 -0.61 -2.06 -20.79
C VAL A 153 -0.83 -2.11 -19.27
N ILE A 154 -0.04 -1.36 -18.50
CA ILE A 154 -0.24 -1.22 -17.04
C ILE A 154 -1.55 -0.51 -16.71
N ASP A 155 -1.90 0.56 -17.44
CA ASP A 155 -3.13 1.30 -17.20
C ASP A 155 -4.37 0.46 -17.58
N LEU A 156 -4.30 -0.35 -18.65
CA LEU A 156 -5.32 -1.33 -19.01
C LEU A 156 -5.45 -2.44 -17.96
N GLY A 157 -4.33 -2.89 -17.39
CA GLY A 157 -4.33 -3.84 -16.26
C GLY A 157 -4.99 -3.26 -15.02
N ASP A 158 -4.68 -1.99 -14.68
CA ASP A 158 -5.33 -1.25 -13.59
C ASP A 158 -6.84 -1.10 -13.85
N GLU A 159 -7.24 -0.71 -15.06
CA GLU A 159 -8.66 -0.63 -15.47
C GLU A 159 -9.37 -1.97 -15.29
N LYS A 160 -8.78 -3.04 -15.83
CA LYS A 160 -9.27 -4.41 -15.72
C LYS A 160 -9.48 -4.81 -14.25
N LEU A 161 -8.56 -4.42 -13.38
CA LEU A 161 -8.62 -4.72 -11.95
C LEU A 161 -9.76 -3.97 -11.26
N TYR A 162 -9.94 -2.67 -11.54
CA TYR A 162 -10.97 -1.84 -10.92
C TYR A 162 -12.40 -2.33 -11.19
N MET A 163 -12.63 -3.00 -12.32
CA MET A 163 -13.96 -3.52 -12.68
C MET A 163 -14.48 -4.62 -11.72
N TYR A 164 -13.58 -5.40 -11.11
CA TYR A 164 -13.96 -6.53 -10.24
C TYR A 164 -13.45 -6.38 -8.80
N MET A 165 -12.56 -5.42 -8.52
CA MET A 165 -12.12 -5.18 -7.16
C MET A 165 -13.22 -4.48 -6.35
N ALA A 166 -13.86 -5.25 -5.46
CA ALA A 166 -14.63 -4.70 -4.36
C ALA A 166 -13.68 -4.03 -3.35
N GLU A 167 -13.23 -2.81 -3.64
CA GLU A 167 -12.35 -2.05 -2.76
C GLU A 167 -13.04 -1.76 -1.42
N ARG A 168 -12.77 -2.59 -0.41
CA ARG A 168 -13.28 -2.36 0.94
C ARG A 168 -12.53 -1.19 1.60
N GLN A 169 -13.26 -0.38 2.37
CA GLN A 169 -12.63 0.56 3.27
C GLN A 169 -11.83 -0.22 4.33
N SER A 170 -10.57 0.17 4.53
CA SER A 170 -9.72 -0.45 5.54
C SER A 170 -8.81 0.60 6.18
N LEU A 171 -8.66 0.52 7.49
CA LEU A 171 -7.69 1.31 8.24
C LEU A 171 -6.28 0.74 8.15
N LYS A 172 -6.14 -0.56 7.79
CA LYS A 172 -4.86 -1.24 7.63
C LYS A 172 -4.43 -1.23 6.17
N TRP A 173 -3.30 -0.59 5.92
CA TRP A 173 -2.73 -0.45 4.58
C TRP A 173 -2.31 -1.80 3.97
N THR A 174 -1.86 -2.74 4.81
CA THR A 174 -1.45 -4.09 4.39
C THR A 174 -2.60 -4.84 3.72
N ASN A 175 -3.83 -4.69 4.23
CA ASN A 175 -5.02 -5.29 3.62
C ASN A 175 -5.27 -4.72 2.22
N LYS A 176 -5.09 -3.41 2.04
CA LYS A 176 -5.22 -2.78 0.71
C LYS A 176 -4.21 -3.34 -0.28
N VAL A 177 -2.95 -3.52 0.15
CA VAL A 177 -1.91 -4.13 -0.68
C VAL A 177 -2.24 -5.59 -1.00
N PHE A 178 -2.59 -6.39 0.01
CA PHE A 178 -2.96 -7.79 -0.15
C PHE A 178 -4.06 -7.98 -1.20
N PHE A 179 -5.20 -7.29 -1.06
CA PHE A 179 -6.30 -7.45 -2.01
C PHE A 179 -5.92 -6.96 -3.41
N SER A 180 -5.09 -5.91 -3.50
CA SER A 180 -4.61 -5.41 -4.79
C SER A 180 -3.70 -6.40 -5.51
N LEU A 181 -2.87 -7.14 -4.76
CA LEU A 181 -2.04 -8.23 -5.28
C LEU A 181 -2.88 -9.46 -5.60
N PHE A 182 -3.85 -9.80 -4.77
CA PHE A 182 -4.78 -10.92 -5.00
C PHE A 182 -5.58 -10.74 -6.29
N GLY A 183 -6.13 -9.56 -6.54
CA GLY A 183 -6.84 -9.28 -7.79
C GLY A 183 -5.92 -9.34 -9.03
N ARG A 184 -4.64 -8.95 -8.89
CA ARG A 184 -3.63 -9.12 -9.94
C ARG A 184 -3.28 -10.58 -10.18
N ALA A 185 -3.19 -11.38 -9.12
CA ALA A 185 -2.98 -12.82 -9.23
C ALA A 185 -4.13 -13.49 -9.99
N ILE A 186 -5.39 -13.15 -9.68
CA ILE A 186 -6.56 -13.62 -10.44
C ILE A 186 -6.48 -13.19 -11.92
N LEU A 187 -6.09 -11.95 -12.20
CA LEU A 187 -5.93 -11.48 -13.58
C LEU A 187 -4.83 -12.25 -14.33
N ASN A 188 -3.68 -12.50 -13.70
CA ASN A 188 -2.61 -13.32 -14.26
C ASN A 188 -3.09 -14.76 -14.50
N SER A 189 -3.83 -15.35 -13.57
CA SER A 189 -4.43 -16.68 -13.73
C SER A 189 -5.40 -16.72 -14.91
N TYR A 190 -6.19 -15.68 -15.13
CA TYR A 190 -7.06 -15.57 -16.29
C TYR A 190 -6.28 -15.48 -17.61
N ILE A 191 -5.16 -14.75 -17.64
CA ILE A 191 -4.26 -14.70 -18.80
C ILE A 191 -3.70 -16.09 -19.11
N ILE A 192 -3.21 -16.81 -18.10
CA ILE A 192 -2.71 -18.18 -18.25
C ILE A 192 -3.81 -19.12 -18.76
N TYR A 193 -5.00 -19.07 -18.15
CA TYR A 193 -6.16 -19.85 -18.59
C TYR A 193 -6.49 -19.56 -20.06
N HIS A 194 -6.54 -18.28 -20.45
CA HIS A 194 -6.87 -17.87 -21.80
C HIS A 194 -5.81 -18.31 -22.83
N SER A 195 -4.54 -18.34 -22.45
CA SER A 195 -3.44 -18.80 -23.33
C SER A 195 -3.41 -20.32 -23.48
N ASN A 196 -3.83 -21.07 -22.46
CA ASN A 196 -3.76 -22.54 -22.45
C ASN A 196 -5.09 -23.23 -22.80
N THR A 197 -6.18 -22.48 -23.00
CA THR A 197 -7.47 -23.04 -23.38
C THR A 197 -7.64 -22.87 -24.89
N SER A 198 -7.53 -23.96 -25.64
CA SER A 198 -7.80 -24.01 -27.09
C SER A 198 -8.81 -25.09 -27.46
N ASP A 199 -9.01 -26.04 -26.56
CA ASP A 199 -9.87 -27.23 -26.64
C ASP A 199 -11.36 -26.93 -26.42
N ARG A 200 -11.70 -25.75 -25.88
CA ARG A 200 -13.06 -25.38 -25.52
C ARG A 200 -13.30 -23.88 -25.57
N PRO A 201 -14.57 -23.44 -25.63
CA PRO A 201 -14.91 -22.02 -25.51
C PRO A 201 -14.38 -21.44 -24.20
N LYS A 202 -13.72 -20.28 -24.31
CA LYS A 202 -13.12 -19.60 -23.15
C LYS A 202 -14.20 -18.93 -22.32
N LEU A 203 -14.11 -19.08 -21.01
CA LEU A 203 -14.97 -18.34 -20.09
C LEU A 203 -14.72 -16.84 -20.21
N SER A 204 -15.81 -16.07 -20.08
CA SER A 204 -15.70 -14.65 -19.80
C SER A 204 -14.93 -14.44 -18.50
N ARG A 205 -14.26 -13.31 -18.36
CA ARG A 205 -13.50 -13.00 -17.14
C ARG A 205 -14.35 -13.06 -15.88
N TYR A 206 -15.61 -12.62 -15.97
CA TYR A 206 -16.56 -12.73 -14.85
C TYR A 206 -16.81 -14.19 -14.47
N ASN A 207 -17.17 -15.04 -15.43
CA ASN A 207 -17.45 -16.46 -15.16
C ASN A 207 -16.21 -17.21 -14.65
N PHE A 208 -15.02 -16.86 -15.17
CA PHE A 208 -13.77 -17.40 -14.67
C PHE A 208 -13.54 -17.03 -13.19
N ILE A 209 -13.78 -15.76 -12.81
CA ILE A 209 -13.63 -15.32 -11.41
C ILE A 209 -14.62 -16.05 -10.51
N VAL A 210 -15.90 -16.16 -10.91
CA VAL A 210 -16.92 -16.88 -10.14
C VAL A 210 -16.50 -18.34 -9.93
N SER A 211 -16.13 -19.04 -11.00
CA SER A 211 -15.70 -20.44 -10.93
C SER A 211 -14.46 -20.63 -10.04
N ALA A 212 -13.49 -19.71 -10.12
CA ALA A 212 -12.31 -19.74 -9.27
C ALA A 212 -12.67 -19.54 -7.79
N LEU A 213 -13.57 -18.59 -7.49
CA LEU A 213 -14.03 -18.34 -6.12
C LEU A 213 -14.81 -19.53 -5.55
N GLU A 214 -15.76 -20.08 -6.31
CA GLU A 214 -16.53 -21.27 -5.91
C GLU A 214 -15.61 -22.45 -5.61
N SER A 215 -14.61 -22.68 -6.46
CA SER A 215 -13.60 -23.73 -6.26
C SER A 215 -12.81 -23.50 -4.97
N MET A 216 -12.39 -22.26 -4.70
CA MET A 216 -11.65 -21.91 -3.47
C MET A 216 -12.50 -22.03 -2.20
N THR A 217 -13.82 -21.80 -2.28
CA THR A 217 -14.72 -21.84 -1.12
C THR A 217 -15.48 -23.15 -0.97
N SER A 218 -15.34 -24.09 -1.91
CA SER A 218 -16.09 -25.35 -1.95
C SER A 218 -16.05 -26.15 -0.64
N ASN A 219 -14.90 -26.17 0.03
CA ASN A 219 -14.69 -26.86 1.31
C ASN A 219 -14.80 -25.95 2.54
N PHE A 220 -15.17 -24.69 2.37
CA PHE A 220 -15.30 -23.75 3.47
C PHE A 220 -16.65 -23.92 4.16
N VAL A 221 -16.63 -24.54 5.34
CA VAL A 221 -17.77 -24.50 6.27
C VAL A 221 -17.65 -23.24 7.12
N PRO A 222 -18.60 -22.30 7.06
CA PRO A 222 -18.57 -21.13 7.93
C PRO A 222 -18.63 -21.60 9.38
N GLN A 223 -17.54 -21.42 10.13
CA GLN A 223 -17.65 -21.51 11.58
C GLN A 223 -18.63 -20.42 12.00
N LYS A 224 -19.80 -20.83 12.53
CA LYS A 224 -20.66 -19.95 13.29
C LYS A 224 -19.84 -19.48 14.48
N VAL A 225 -19.20 -18.33 14.34
CA VAL A 225 -18.69 -17.60 15.50
C VAL A 225 -19.95 -17.17 16.24
N ILE A 226 -20.36 -17.99 17.21
CA ILE A 226 -21.32 -17.56 18.22
C ILE A 226 -20.58 -16.45 18.96
N ARG A 227 -20.77 -15.22 18.51
CA ARG A 227 -20.44 -14.05 19.30
C ARG A 227 -21.39 -14.12 20.48
N GLN A 228 -20.96 -14.74 21.57
CA GLN A 228 -21.56 -14.44 22.87
C GLN A 228 -21.51 -12.92 22.97
N LYS A 229 -22.69 -12.28 22.95
CA LYS A 229 -22.79 -10.87 23.23
C LYS A 229 -22.18 -10.70 24.61
N ARG A 230 -21.04 -10.00 24.67
CA ARG A 230 -20.44 -9.70 25.96
C ARG A 230 -21.50 -9.03 26.81
N THR A 231 -21.71 -9.53 28.02
CA THR A 231 -22.62 -8.86 28.96
C THR A 231 -22.10 -7.46 29.21
N ARG A 232 -22.98 -6.55 29.65
CA ARG A 232 -22.57 -5.18 30.01
C ARG A 232 -21.39 -5.19 31.00
N THR A 233 -21.40 -6.14 31.92
CA THR A 233 -20.36 -6.41 32.92
C THR A 233 -19.02 -6.80 32.29
N GLU A 234 -19.02 -7.66 31.28
CA GLU A 234 -17.80 -8.07 30.55
C GLU A 234 -17.24 -6.93 29.68
N MET A 235 -18.11 -6.07 29.13
CA MET A 235 -17.69 -4.89 28.40
C MET A 235 -17.09 -3.82 29.33
N GLU A 236 -17.66 -3.63 30.52
CA GLU A 236 -17.13 -2.75 31.57
C GLU A 236 -15.78 -3.28 32.07
N ALA A 237 -15.66 -4.59 32.33
CA ALA A 237 -14.41 -5.24 32.74
C ALA A 237 -13.30 -5.15 31.68
N ALA A 238 -13.63 -5.23 30.38
CA ALA A 238 -12.65 -5.08 29.30
C ALA A 238 -12.24 -3.63 29.02
N ARG A 239 -13.08 -2.64 29.40
CA ARG A 239 -12.75 -1.20 29.32
C ARG A 239 -11.85 -0.75 30.46
N MET A 240 -11.97 -1.40 31.61
CA MET A 240 -10.91 -1.39 32.60
C MET A 240 -9.76 -2.22 32.01
N GLY A 241 -8.89 -1.59 31.22
CA GLY A 241 -7.69 -2.25 30.69
C GLY A 241 -6.96 -3.05 31.76
N PRO A 242 -6.06 -3.99 31.40
CA PRO A 242 -5.38 -4.83 32.38
C PRO A 242 -4.95 -3.93 33.52
N THR A 243 -5.53 -4.19 34.70
CA THR A 243 -5.14 -3.46 35.91
C THR A 243 -3.64 -3.51 35.85
N PRO A 244 -2.91 -2.37 35.87
CA PRO A 244 -1.47 -2.43 36.00
C PRO A 244 -1.27 -3.46 37.09
N LEU A 245 -0.49 -4.51 36.80
CA LEU A 245 0.02 -5.35 37.86
C LEU A 245 0.53 -4.34 38.84
N THR A 246 -0.26 -4.08 39.88
CA THR A 246 0.17 -3.33 41.01
C THR A 246 1.29 -4.23 41.42
N GLN A 247 2.52 -3.81 41.12
CA GLN A 247 3.64 -4.15 41.96
C GLN A 247 3.03 -4.04 43.34
N THR A 248 2.79 -5.21 43.91
CA THR A 248 2.66 -5.38 45.33
C THR A 248 3.94 -4.74 45.81
N VAL A 249 3.89 -3.41 46.03
CA VAL A 249 4.81 -2.75 46.92
C VAL A 249 4.52 -3.51 48.19
N ALA A 250 5.37 -4.49 48.45
CA ALA A 250 5.34 -5.28 49.63
C ALA A 250 5.33 -4.26 50.77
N GLY A 251 4.13 -4.00 51.31
CA GLY A 251 4.04 -3.54 52.67
C GLY A 251 4.79 -4.60 53.42
N HIS A 252 5.92 -4.23 54.03
CA HIS A 252 6.59 -5.11 54.97
C HIS A 252 5.50 -5.74 55.84
N PRO A 253 5.33 -7.06 55.84
CA PRO A 253 4.35 -7.72 56.68
C PRO A 253 4.68 -7.33 58.11
N LEU A 254 3.87 -6.44 58.66
CA LEU A 254 3.77 -6.29 60.10
C LEU A 254 2.75 -7.36 60.50
N ASP A 255 3.13 -8.23 61.43
CA ASP A 255 2.39 -9.47 61.76
C ASP A 255 0.88 -9.22 61.88
N GLY A 256 0.09 -9.81 60.97
CA GLY A 256 -1.38 -9.72 60.99
C GLY A 256 -2.02 -8.50 60.33
N HIS A 257 -1.25 -7.58 59.74
CA HIS A 257 -1.77 -6.38 59.08
C HIS A 257 -1.45 -6.38 57.58
N ASP A 258 -2.49 -6.23 56.73
CA ASP A 258 -2.36 -6.03 55.28
C ASP A 258 -3.44 -5.07 54.75
N LEU A 259 -3.26 -4.52 53.55
CA LEU A 259 -4.18 -3.61 52.88
C LEU A 259 -5.11 -4.37 51.91
N SER A 260 -6.39 -4.46 52.26
CA SER A 260 -7.43 -5.01 51.38
C SER A 260 -8.22 -3.90 50.66
N LYS A 261 -8.88 -4.25 49.56
CA LYS A 261 -9.78 -3.35 48.83
C LYS A 261 -11.22 -3.48 49.36
N LEU A 262 -11.88 -2.35 49.60
CA LEU A 262 -13.30 -2.29 49.92
C LEU A 262 -14.17 -2.58 48.67
N PRO A 263 -15.43 -2.99 48.85
CA PRO A 263 -16.40 -3.12 47.76
C PRO A 263 -16.52 -1.83 46.94
N VAL A 264 -16.77 -1.97 45.63
CA VAL A 264 -16.87 -0.84 44.70
C VAL A 264 -17.90 0.19 45.20
N GLY A 265 -17.48 1.46 45.28
CA GLY A 265 -18.30 2.57 45.76
C GLY A 265 -18.21 2.84 47.27
N LYS A 266 -17.70 1.91 48.09
CA LYS A 266 -17.45 2.15 49.52
C LYS A 266 -16.10 2.84 49.71
N LYS A 267 -16.09 3.89 50.53
CA LYS A 267 -14.87 4.59 50.97
C LYS A 267 -14.91 4.88 52.46
N GLN A 268 -13.80 4.66 53.16
CA GLN A 268 -13.60 5.04 54.56
C GLN A 268 -12.69 6.27 54.63
N GLN A 269 -12.78 7.04 55.70
CA GLN A 269 -11.84 8.13 55.96
C GLN A 269 -10.49 7.55 56.37
N CYS A 270 -9.40 8.12 55.86
CA CYS A 270 -8.07 7.68 56.25
C CYS A 270 -7.75 8.16 57.67
N VAL A 271 -7.35 7.24 58.56
CA VAL A 271 -7.08 7.53 59.98
C VAL A 271 -5.72 8.16 60.26
N ALA A 272 -4.82 8.22 59.26
CA ALA A 272 -3.45 8.73 59.43
C ALA A 272 -3.32 10.26 59.47
N GLY A 273 -4.39 10.99 59.81
CA GLY A 273 -4.35 12.44 60.07
C GLY A 273 -3.93 13.30 58.88
N HIS A 274 -4.49 13.08 57.69
CA HIS A 274 -4.24 13.97 56.56
C HIS A 274 -4.76 15.40 56.84
N PRO A 275 -4.11 16.46 56.31
CA PRO A 275 -4.59 17.84 56.43
C PRO A 275 -5.98 18.06 55.83
N THR A 276 -6.35 17.21 54.86
CA THR A 276 -7.67 17.16 54.25
C THR A 276 -8.35 15.85 54.59
N HIS A 277 -9.68 15.83 54.67
CA HIS A 277 -10.48 14.62 54.93
C HIS A 277 -10.41 13.63 53.75
N VAL A 278 -9.26 12.99 53.57
CA VAL A 278 -9.00 12.00 52.51
C VAL A 278 -9.80 10.74 52.76
N ARG A 279 -10.53 10.28 51.73
CA ARG A 279 -11.26 9.01 51.74
C ARG A 279 -10.61 7.97 50.84
N THR A 280 -10.40 6.78 51.36
CA THR A 280 -9.75 5.64 50.70
C THR A 280 -10.76 4.50 50.46
N GLY A 281 -10.58 3.77 49.36
CA GLY A 281 -11.30 2.53 49.07
C GLY A 281 -10.57 1.29 49.59
N ARG A 282 -9.69 1.44 50.58
CA ARG A 282 -8.89 0.37 51.17
C ARG A 282 -8.96 0.40 52.69
N GLU A 283 -8.88 -0.77 53.31
CA GLU A 283 -8.87 -0.93 54.76
C GLU A 283 -7.72 -1.86 55.19
N CYS A 284 -7.30 -1.75 56.45
CA CYS A 284 -6.41 -2.74 57.06
C CYS A 284 -7.19 -4.00 57.43
N THR A 285 -6.67 -5.17 57.07
CA THR A 285 -7.27 -6.48 57.39
C THR A 285 -7.35 -6.75 58.89
N GLY A 286 -6.33 -6.34 59.67
CA GLY A 286 -6.25 -6.49 61.12
C GLY A 286 -7.05 -5.44 61.89
N CYS A 287 -6.80 -4.14 61.65
CA CYS A 287 -7.44 -3.05 62.39
C CYS A 287 -8.85 -2.67 61.90
N LYS A 288 -9.26 -3.06 60.69
CA LYS A 288 -10.52 -2.65 60.04
C LYS A 288 -10.73 -1.13 59.89
N VAL A 289 -9.61 -0.39 59.80
CA VAL A 289 -9.61 1.07 59.59
C VAL A 289 -9.21 1.42 58.15
N GLY A 290 -9.73 2.55 57.65
CA GLY A 290 -9.39 3.07 56.33
C GLY A 290 -7.96 3.61 56.30
N LEU A 291 -7.11 3.06 55.43
CA LEU A 291 -5.74 3.53 55.22
C LEU A 291 -5.40 3.67 53.74
N CYS A 292 -4.72 4.76 53.37
CA CYS A 292 -4.08 4.89 52.06
C CYS A 292 -2.82 4.01 52.02
N PRO A 293 -2.39 3.52 50.83
CA PRO A 293 -1.18 2.72 50.68
C PRO A 293 0.07 3.34 51.34
N GLU A 294 0.24 4.65 51.19
CA GLU A 294 1.39 5.40 51.72
C GLU A 294 1.34 5.62 53.23
N CYS A 295 0.15 5.52 53.83
CA CYS A 295 -0.09 5.76 55.25
C CYS A 295 -0.04 4.48 56.08
N PHE A 296 -0.20 3.32 55.44
CA PHE A 296 -0.30 2.03 56.12
C PHE A 296 0.93 1.71 56.96
N ALA A 297 2.13 1.83 56.39
CA ALA A 297 3.37 1.57 57.14
C ALA A 297 3.60 2.59 58.27
N LYS A 298 3.19 3.85 58.08
CA LYS A 298 3.36 4.90 59.11
C LYS A 298 2.45 4.65 60.31
N TYR A 299 1.19 4.31 60.04
CA TYR A 299 0.19 4.03 61.08
C TYR A 299 0.58 2.84 61.95
N HIS A 300 1.04 1.74 61.35
CA HIS A 300 1.40 0.52 62.08
C HIS A 300 2.83 0.52 62.65
N ARG A 301 3.63 1.57 62.41
CA ARG A 301 4.90 1.79 63.12
C ARG A 301 4.73 2.63 64.39
N GLN A 302 3.55 3.20 64.62
CA GLN A 302 3.22 4.05 65.76
C GLN A 302 2.30 3.33 66.78
N LEU A 303 1.89 2.10 66.46
CA LEU A 303 1.19 1.16 67.35
C LEU A 303 2.23 0.27 68.05
#